data_AF-A0A8H7EXP5-F1
#
_entry.id   AF-A0A8H7EXP5-F1
#
_cell.length_a   1.000
_cell.length_b   1.000
_cell.length_c   1.000
_cell.angle_alpha   90.00
_cell.angle_beta   90.00
_cell.angle_gamma   90.00
#
_symmetry.space_group_name_H-M   'P 1'
#
loop_
_entity.id
_entity.type
_entity.pdbx_description
1 polymer ?
#
loop_
_entity_poly.entity_id
_entity_poly.type
_entity_poly.pdbx_seq_one_letter_code
_entity_poly.pdbx_strand_id
1 'polypeptide(L)'
;MQVELEWDRPALGIEIVGNNLVLILAYRDNHHKPDDRMIIYDWKSGVLKTSFRAPYHTYLGLVFVTQDVLMTPNLNSMTFEYWRVPKEQSDAPTRPFFKLALPELCPEDNVGINTIECPAEPNPTSSFRHSPKPFHPDPYRAIAIFNISIRSRVFRTIHNIPHPIQLACQFFLFVHRSSLAECLNRLENFISYHDDPRPVPYDDWGKDICRWIPADGYSSQWITKTSGQKCVLFPDTVHFDRGVDEPQGQRMNDGIESRDLIQGNEAVEIEDEDEDEDWVDESDEEMIANQGQKLDDYGLCFSDDVYGRLPFKKSEPVPNFTYWGVLMDEQRVLGTHVSGCEIVYYEEYISLAY
;
A
#
# COMPACT_ATOMS: atom_id res chain seq x y z
N MET A 1 -19.01 -23.64 -21.43
CA MET A 1 -18.86 -22.29 -21.99
C MET A 1 -17.39 -21.97 -21.94
N GLN A 2 -16.69 -22.13 -23.07
CA GLN A 2 -15.26 -21.87 -23.16
C GLN A 2 -15.13 -20.39 -23.49
N VAL A 3 -14.75 -19.57 -22.51
CA VAL A 3 -14.47 -18.15 -22.75
C VAL A 3 -13.11 -18.13 -23.43
N GLU A 4 -13.08 -17.87 -24.74
CA GLU A 4 -11.83 -17.53 -25.42
C GLU A 4 -11.27 -16.28 -24.74
N LEU A 5 -10.14 -16.43 -24.06
CA LEU A 5 -9.37 -15.31 -23.61
C LEU A 5 -8.74 -14.70 -24.86
N GLU A 6 -9.36 -13.64 -25.37
CA GLU A 6 -8.88 -12.83 -26.50
C GLU A 6 -7.47 -12.27 -26.25
N TRP A 7 -7.06 -12.20 -24.98
CA TRP A 7 -5.80 -11.65 -24.49
C TRP A 7 -5.08 -12.66 -23.60
N ASP A 8 -3.79 -12.43 -23.37
CA ASP A 8 -2.99 -13.19 -22.40
C ASP A 8 -3.59 -13.15 -20.98
N ARG A 9 -3.00 -13.89 -20.04
CA ARG A 9 -3.45 -13.95 -18.65
C ARG A 9 -3.41 -12.55 -18.00
N PRO A 10 -4.55 -11.97 -17.58
CA PRO A 10 -4.53 -10.70 -16.87
C PRO A 10 -3.97 -10.87 -15.45
N ALA A 11 -3.42 -9.78 -14.91
CA ALA A 11 -3.35 -9.59 -13.47
C ALA A 11 -4.77 -9.43 -12.91
N LEU A 12 -5.03 -10.06 -11.76
CA LEU A 12 -6.34 -10.09 -11.14
C LEU A 12 -6.28 -9.41 -9.77
N GLY A 13 -6.98 -8.27 -9.64
CA GLY A 13 -7.36 -7.72 -8.34
C GLY A 13 -8.69 -8.34 -7.91
N ILE A 14 -8.79 -8.81 -6.68
CA ILE A 14 -9.99 -9.44 -6.13
C ILE A 14 -10.23 -8.97 -4.71
N GLU A 15 -11.45 -8.54 -4.41
CA GLU A 15 -11.86 -8.15 -3.07
C GLU A 15 -13.30 -8.61 -2.78
N ILE A 16 -13.56 -9.03 -1.55
CA ILE A 16 -14.87 -9.53 -1.12
C ILE A 16 -15.31 -8.83 0.16
N VAL A 17 -16.42 -8.08 0.10
CA VAL A 17 -16.99 -7.40 1.26
C VAL A 17 -18.50 -7.60 1.32
N GLY A 18 -18.96 -8.25 2.39
CA GLY A 18 -20.36 -8.62 2.56
C GLY A 18 -20.83 -9.55 1.44
N ASN A 19 -21.77 -9.07 0.61
CA ASN A 19 -22.26 -9.80 -0.57
C ASN A 19 -21.54 -9.40 -1.86
N ASN A 20 -20.66 -8.40 -1.82
CA ASN A 20 -20.02 -7.85 -3.01
C ASN A 20 -18.70 -8.58 -3.28
N LEU A 21 -18.53 -9.06 -4.52
CA LEU A 21 -17.25 -9.49 -5.07
C LEU A 21 -16.88 -8.49 -6.16
N VAL A 22 -15.71 -7.86 -6.03
CA VAL A 22 -15.17 -6.96 -7.03
C VAL A 22 -13.94 -7.60 -7.67
N LEU A 23 -13.91 -7.59 -9.00
CA LEU A 23 -12.80 -8.09 -9.80
C LEU A 23 -12.25 -6.96 -10.66
N ILE A 24 -10.93 -6.79 -10.66
CA ILE A 24 -10.20 -5.94 -11.60
C ILE A 24 -9.33 -6.85 -12.48
N LEU A 25 -9.50 -6.75 -13.79
CA LEU A 25 -8.68 -7.43 -14.79
C LEU A 25 -7.77 -6.38 -15.45
N ALA A 26 -6.47 -6.51 -15.24
CA ALA A 26 -5.45 -5.61 -15.78
C ALA A 26 -4.47 -6.37 -16.67
N TYR A 27 -4.16 -5.86 -17.85
CA TYR A 27 -3.39 -6.59 -18.88
C TYR A 27 -1.99 -6.00 -19.11
N ARG A 28 -1.26 -5.72 -18.03
CA ARG A 28 0.00 -4.95 -18.04
C ARG A 28 1.00 -5.36 -19.11
N ASP A 29 1.28 -6.65 -19.25
CA ASP A 29 2.34 -7.12 -20.15
C ASP A 29 1.83 -7.43 -21.56
N ASN A 30 0.58 -7.09 -21.88
CA ASN A 30 0.02 -7.39 -23.19
C ASN A 30 0.39 -6.32 -24.23
N HIS A 31 0.98 -6.75 -25.35
CA HIS A 31 1.38 -5.87 -26.46
C HIS A 31 0.23 -5.06 -27.08
N HIS A 32 -1.00 -5.57 -27.02
CA HIS A 32 -2.18 -4.89 -27.57
C HIS A 32 -2.73 -3.81 -26.64
N LYS A 33 -2.23 -3.73 -25.40
CA LYS A 33 -2.66 -2.76 -24.39
C LYS A 33 -4.19 -2.67 -24.28
N PRO A 34 -4.89 -3.78 -24.03
CA PRO A 34 -6.34 -3.75 -23.93
C PRO A 34 -6.77 -2.99 -22.68
N ASP A 35 -7.96 -2.39 -22.74
CA ASP A 35 -8.60 -1.73 -21.61
C ASP A 35 -8.72 -2.64 -20.38
N ASP A 36 -8.48 -2.06 -19.20
CA ASP A 36 -8.74 -2.73 -17.93
C ASP A 36 -10.25 -2.89 -17.73
N ARG A 37 -10.65 -3.90 -16.94
CA ARG A 37 -12.07 -4.15 -16.64
C ARG A 37 -12.31 -4.25 -15.14
N MET A 38 -13.31 -3.51 -14.65
CA MET A 38 -13.83 -3.70 -13.31
C MET A 38 -15.21 -4.34 -13.37
N ILE A 39 -15.43 -5.35 -12.53
CA ILE A 39 -16.66 -6.15 -12.51
C ILE A 39 -17.10 -6.34 -11.06
N ILE A 40 -18.38 -6.10 -10.78
CA ILE A 40 -18.95 -6.22 -9.44
C ILE A 40 -20.10 -7.24 -9.49
N TYR A 41 -20.04 -8.25 -8.63
CA TYR A 41 -21.06 -9.28 -8.45
C TYR A 41 -21.66 -9.23 -7.05
N ASP A 42 -22.92 -9.64 -6.94
CA ASP A 42 -23.40 -10.29 -5.72
C ASP A 42 -22.91 -11.75 -5.76
N TRP A 43 -21.88 -12.08 -4.98
CA TRP A 43 -21.20 -13.38 -5.13
C TRP A 43 -22.02 -14.55 -4.57
N LYS A 44 -22.92 -14.28 -3.62
CA LYS A 44 -23.78 -15.32 -3.03
C LYS A 44 -24.87 -15.77 -3.99
N SER A 45 -25.44 -14.83 -4.74
CA SER A 45 -26.46 -15.11 -5.77
C SER A 45 -25.89 -15.33 -7.17
N GLY A 46 -24.63 -14.94 -7.41
CA GLY A 46 -24.00 -14.96 -8.73
C GLY A 46 -24.50 -13.87 -9.68
N VAL A 47 -25.24 -12.86 -9.18
CA VAL A 47 -25.83 -11.80 -10.00
C VAL A 47 -24.77 -10.74 -10.32
N LEU A 48 -24.60 -10.42 -11.61
CA LEU A 48 -23.77 -9.30 -12.05
C LEU A 48 -24.47 -7.97 -11.69
N LYS A 49 -23.78 -7.12 -10.91
CA LYS A 49 -24.28 -5.80 -10.54
C LYS A 49 -23.83 -4.73 -11.54
N THR A 50 -22.55 -4.69 -11.89
CA THR A 50 -22.03 -3.78 -12.92
C THR A 50 -20.74 -4.31 -13.54
N SER A 51 -20.44 -3.86 -14.75
CA SER A 51 -19.16 -4.07 -15.42
C SER A 51 -18.85 -2.86 -16.30
N PHE A 52 -17.64 -2.34 -16.19
CA PHE A 52 -17.17 -1.28 -17.07
C PHE A 52 -15.69 -1.43 -17.42
N ARG A 53 -15.28 -0.67 -18.44
CA ARG A 53 -13.92 -0.62 -18.94
C ARG A 53 -13.27 0.70 -18.55
N ALA A 54 -11.99 0.65 -18.27
CA ALA A 54 -11.13 1.82 -18.16
C ALA A 54 -9.97 1.70 -19.15
N PRO A 55 -9.36 2.80 -19.58
CA PRO A 55 -8.19 2.75 -20.44
C PRO A 55 -7.13 1.80 -19.89
N TYR A 56 -6.33 1.21 -20.78
CA TYR A 56 -5.22 0.35 -20.39
C TYR A 56 -4.39 0.95 -19.25
N HIS A 57 -4.08 0.12 -18.26
CA HIS A 57 -3.21 0.48 -17.14
C HIS A 57 -3.76 1.61 -16.25
N THR A 58 -5.08 1.66 -16.08
CA THR A 58 -5.76 2.57 -15.15
C THR A 58 -5.83 1.97 -13.74
N TYR A 59 -6.27 0.72 -13.58
CA TYR A 59 -6.53 0.12 -12.27
C TYR A 59 -5.77 -1.19 -12.07
N LEU A 60 -5.22 -1.38 -10.87
CA LEU A 60 -4.58 -2.63 -10.48
C LEU A 60 -5.19 -3.25 -9.22
N GLY A 61 -5.51 -2.42 -8.23
CA GLY A 61 -6.08 -2.84 -6.95
C GLY A 61 -7.25 -1.96 -6.55
N LEU A 62 -7.90 -2.35 -5.47
CA LEU A 62 -8.93 -1.56 -4.82
C LEU A 62 -8.93 -1.82 -3.32
N VAL A 63 -9.54 -0.91 -2.57
CA VAL A 63 -9.90 -1.13 -1.17
C VAL A 63 -11.37 -0.78 -0.97
N PHE A 64 -12.05 -1.50 -0.09
CA PHE A 64 -13.34 -1.04 0.42
C PHE A 64 -13.10 -0.01 1.53
N VAL A 65 -13.59 1.21 1.34
CA VAL A 65 -13.56 2.26 2.36
C VAL A 65 -14.71 2.05 3.35
N THR A 66 -15.87 1.69 2.82
CA THR A 66 -17.03 1.18 3.57
C THR A 66 -17.59 -0.04 2.83
N GLN A 67 -18.64 -0.70 3.33
CA GLN A 67 -19.27 -1.80 2.57
C GLN A 67 -19.90 -1.36 1.24
N ASP A 68 -20.15 -0.06 1.10
CA ASP A 68 -20.95 0.57 0.06
C ASP A 68 -20.08 1.41 -0.90
N VAL A 69 -18.83 1.65 -0.53
CA VAL A 69 -17.90 2.54 -1.21
C VAL A 69 -16.56 1.85 -1.34
N LEU A 70 -16.14 1.65 -2.58
CA LEU A 70 -14.79 1.20 -2.90
C LEU A 70 -13.97 2.37 -3.42
N MET A 71 -12.66 2.27 -3.26
CA MET A 71 -11.68 3.23 -3.76
C MET A 71 -10.66 2.50 -4.61
N THR A 72 -10.37 3.03 -5.80
CA THR A 72 -9.36 2.47 -6.71
C THR A 72 -8.30 3.51 -7.02
N PRO A 73 -7.00 3.15 -6.98
CA PRO A 73 -5.96 4.01 -7.52
C PRO A 73 -6.03 4.05 -9.06
N ASN A 74 -6.18 5.24 -9.63
CA ASN A 74 -6.11 5.51 -11.06
C ASN A 74 -4.70 5.99 -11.42
N LEU A 75 -3.94 5.13 -12.10
CA LEU A 75 -2.55 5.41 -12.48
C LEU A 75 -2.42 6.49 -13.57
N ASN A 76 -3.45 6.64 -14.42
CA ASN A 76 -3.45 7.57 -15.54
C ASN A 76 -3.76 9.01 -15.09
N SER A 77 -4.63 9.18 -14.10
CA SER A 77 -4.97 10.49 -13.53
C SER A 77 -4.20 10.82 -12.25
N MET A 78 -3.45 9.87 -11.70
CA MET A 78 -2.76 9.98 -10.41
C MET A 78 -3.73 10.37 -9.28
N THR A 79 -4.87 9.69 -9.22
CA THR A 79 -5.89 9.93 -8.20
C THR A 79 -6.32 8.64 -7.51
N PHE A 80 -6.85 8.76 -6.30
CA PHE A 80 -7.71 7.76 -5.69
C PHE A 80 -9.16 8.08 -6.01
N GLU A 81 -9.82 7.18 -6.73
CA GLU A 81 -11.19 7.36 -7.22
C GLU A 81 -12.18 6.56 -6.38
N TYR A 82 -13.23 7.20 -5.92
CA TYR A 82 -14.27 6.60 -5.10
C TYR A 82 -15.47 6.22 -5.96
N TRP A 83 -15.91 4.98 -5.78
CA TRP A 83 -16.99 4.37 -6.53
C TRP A 83 -18.06 3.84 -5.57
N ARG A 84 -19.32 4.12 -5.89
CA ARG A 84 -20.44 3.56 -5.14
C ARG A 84 -20.65 2.12 -5.58
N VAL A 85 -20.78 1.20 -4.65
CA VAL A 85 -21.16 -0.17 -4.96
C VAL A 85 -22.66 -0.18 -5.28
N PRO A 86 -23.06 -0.57 -6.50
CA PRO A 86 -24.47 -0.61 -6.86
C PRO A 86 -25.24 -1.64 -6.02
N LYS A 87 -26.45 -1.28 -5.61
CA LYS A 87 -27.38 -2.25 -4.99
C LYS A 87 -27.97 -3.17 -6.05
N GLU A 88 -28.32 -2.60 -7.20
CA GLU A 88 -28.92 -3.26 -8.36
C GLU A 88 -28.25 -2.76 -9.65
N GLN A 89 -28.44 -3.49 -10.75
CA GLN A 89 -27.85 -3.13 -12.05
C GLN A 89 -28.35 -1.78 -12.60
N SER A 90 -29.57 -1.38 -12.25
CA SER A 90 -30.17 -0.09 -12.62
C SER A 90 -29.47 1.11 -11.98
N ASP A 91 -28.75 0.90 -10.88
CA ASP A 91 -28.03 1.92 -10.09
C ASP A 91 -26.49 1.82 -10.28
N ALA A 92 -26.06 1.18 -11.37
CA ALA A 92 -24.65 1.03 -11.68
C ALA A 92 -23.97 2.39 -11.90
N PRO A 93 -22.89 2.73 -11.16
CA PRO A 93 -22.15 3.95 -11.41
C PRO A 93 -21.48 3.87 -12.79
N THR A 94 -21.47 5.00 -13.51
CA THR A 94 -20.79 5.12 -14.81
C THR A 94 -19.44 5.83 -14.70
N ARG A 95 -19.15 6.40 -13.52
CA ARG A 95 -17.97 7.21 -13.22
C ARG A 95 -17.71 7.24 -11.70
N PRO A 96 -16.50 7.60 -11.25
CA PRO A 96 -16.28 7.84 -9.84
C PRO A 96 -17.04 9.09 -9.40
N PHE A 97 -17.47 9.12 -8.13
CA PHE A 97 -18.24 10.25 -7.59
C PHE A 97 -17.39 11.21 -6.74
N PHE A 98 -16.15 10.81 -6.43
CA PHE A 98 -15.20 11.59 -5.65
C PHE A 98 -13.77 11.17 -5.99
N LYS A 99 -12.82 12.11 -5.96
CA LYS A 99 -11.41 11.89 -6.35
C LYS A 99 -10.47 12.62 -5.40
N LEU A 100 -9.43 11.92 -4.95
CA LEU A 100 -8.34 12.47 -4.16
C LEU A 100 -7.06 12.44 -4.99
N ALA A 101 -6.43 13.57 -5.25
CA ALA A 101 -5.20 13.63 -6.04
C ALA A 101 -3.99 13.14 -5.24
N LEU A 102 -3.10 12.39 -5.87
CA LEU A 102 -1.77 12.13 -5.33
C LEU A 102 -0.88 13.37 -5.50
N PRO A 103 0.27 13.44 -4.78
CA PRO A 103 1.24 14.50 -5.00
C PRO A 103 1.67 14.58 -6.46
N GLU A 104 1.86 15.81 -6.95
CA GLU A 104 2.24 16.05 -8.34
C GLU A 104 3.68 15.56 -8.60
N LEU A 105 3.86 14.75 -9.63
CA LEU A 105 5.17 14.24 -10.03
C LEU A 105 6.01 15.30 -10.74
N CYS A 106 7.33 15.14 -10.75
CA CYS A 106 8.23 15.99 -11.51
C CYS A 106 7.80 16.05 -13.00
N PRO A 107 7.80 17.23 -13.63
CA PRO A 107 7.34 17.39 -15.02
C PRO A 107 8.35 16.87 -16.06
N GLU A 108 9.44 16.24 -15.63
CA GLU A 108 10.46 15.72 -16.53
C GLU A 108 9.94 14.56 -17.39
N ASP A 109 10.42 14.49 -18.63
CA ASP A 109 10.02 13.45 -19.57
C ASP A 109 10.27 12.03 -19.02
N ASN A 110 9.19 11.26 -18.89
CA ASN A 110 9.12 9.87 -18.42
C ASN A 110 9.09 9.64 -16.90
N VAL A 111 8.83 10.66 -16.08
CA VAL A 111 8.43 10.41 -14.70
C VAL A 111 6.97 9.96 -14.69
N GLY A 112 6.67 8.88 -13.98
CA GLY A 112 5.30 8.37 -13.92
C GLY A 112 5.12 7.19 -12.98
N ILE A 113 3.93 7.08 -12.41
CA ILE A 113 3.57 5.95 -11.56
C ILE A 113 3.51 4.68 -12.42
N ASN A 114 4.31 3.69 -12.03
CA ASN A 114 4.34 2.39 -12.68
C ASN A 114 3.31 1.46 -12.07
N THR A 115 3.23 1.41 -10.74
CA THR A 115 2.30 0.54 -10.03
C THR A 115 1.80 1.21 -8.75
N ILE A 116 0.53 0.95 -8.42
CA ILE A 116 -0.01 1.14 -7.07
C ILE A 116 -0.73 -0.14 -6.71
N GLU A 117 -0.24 -0.82 -5.69
CA GLU A 117 -0.93 -1.93 -5.02
C GLU A 117 -1.50 -1.41 -3.72
N CYS A 118 -2.72 -1.80 -3.35
CA CYS A 118 -3.40 -1.21 -2.20
C CYS A 118 -4.11 -2.24 -1.32
N PRO A 119 -3.39 -3.06 -0.53
CA PRO A 119 -4.02 -3.93 0.46
C PRO A 119 -4.57 -3.14 1.65
N ALA A 120 -5.72 -3.55 2.18
CA ALA A 120 -6.28 -3.03 3.43
C ALA A 120 -7.09 -4.13 4.13
N GLU A 121 -6.53 -4.73 5.18
CA GLU A 121 -7.17 -5.82 5.93
C GLU A 121 -7.22 -5.51 7.43
N PRO A 122 -8.28 -5.95 8.14
CA PRO A 122 -9.42 -6.69 7.65
C PRO A 122 -10.37 -5.80 6.86
N ASN A 123 -11.09 -6.36 5.89
CA ASN A 123 -12.13 -5.65 5.14
C ASN A 123 -13.32 -5.16 6.00
N PRO A 124 -14.04 -4.06 5.62
CA PRO A 124 -15.15 -3.51 6.40
C PRO A 124 -16.28 -4.51 6.67
N THR A 125 -16.73 -4.62 7.93
CA THR A 125 -17.86 -5.48 8.30
C THR A 125 -18.84 -4.79 9.24
N SER A 126 -20.14 -5.00 9.02
CA SER A 126 -21.21 -4.49 9.88
C SER A 126 -21.41 -5.32 11.15
N SER A 127 -20.78 -6.51 11.24
CA SER A 127 -20.92 -7.44 12.36
C SER A 127 -19.66 -7.52 13.23
N PHE A 128 -18.86 -6.45 13.26
CA PHE A 128 -17.62 -6.45 14.01
C PHE A 128 -17.88 -6.50 15.52
N ARG A 129 -17.10 -7.31 16.23
CA ARG A 129 -17.13 -7.38 17.69
C ARG A 129 -15.74 -7.07 18.19
N HIS A 130 -15.59 -5.98 18.94
CA HIS A 130 -14.31 -5.68 19.59
C HIS A 130 -13.93 -6.83 20.54
N SER A 131 -12.67 -7.23 20.47
CA SER A 131 -12.03 -8.11 21.44
C SER A 131 -11.02 -7.28 22.23
N PRO A 132 -10.84 -7.54 23.52
CA PRO A 132 -9.80 -6.88 24.32
C PRO A 132 -8.38 -7.41 24.01
N LYS A 133 -8.22 -8.22 22.96
CA LYS A 133 -6.92 -8.78 22.62
C LYS A 133 -6.02 -7.72 21.97
N PRO A 134 -4.71 -7.79 22.25
CA PRO A 134 -3.72 -6.78 21.86
C PRO A 134 -3.64 -6.50 20.34
N PHE A 135 -3.81 -7.52 19.50
CA PHE A 135 -3.78 -7.36 18.05
C PHE A 135 -5.14 -7.63 17.40
N HIS A 136 -6.24 -7.47 18.14
CA HIS A 136 -7.54 -7.64 17.53
C HIS A 136 -7.80 -6.53 16.50
N PRO A 137 -7.97 -6.87 15.22
CA PRO A 137 -7.98 -5.85 14.19
C PRO A 137 -9.35 -5.18 14.15
N ASP A 138 -9.40 -3.84 14.14
CA ASP A 138 -10.64 -3.10 13.88
C ASP A 138 -10.74 -2.76 12.38
N PRO A 139 -11.70 -3.33 11.63
CA PRO A 139 -11.93 -2.98 10.24
C PRO A 139 -12.15 -1.48 10.04
N TYR A 140 -12.80 -0.76 10.94
CA TYR A 140 -13.02 0.67 10.69
C TYR A 140 -11.71 1.47 10.78
N ARG A 141 -10.83 1.09 11.70
CA ARG A 141 -9.53 1.75 11.93
C ARG A 141 -8.38 1.11 11.15
N ALA A 142 -8.62 0.05 10.39
CA ALA A 142 -7.59 -0.67 9.65
C ALA A 142 -6.82 0.28 8.71
N ILE A 143 -5.51 0.05 8.59
CA ILE A 143 -4.66 0.80 7.66
C ILE A 143 -4.88 0.27 6.24
N ALA A 144 -4.99 1.20 5.29
CA ALA A 144 -4.73 0.93 3.89
C ALA A 144 -3.27 1.28 3.61
N ILE A 145 -2.55 0.36 3.00
CA ILE A 145 -1.18 0.58 2.53
C ILE A 145 -1.22 0.69 1.02
N PHE A 146 -0.55 1.69 0.46
CA PHE A 146 -0.31 1.78 -0.97
C PHE A 146 1.18 1.56 -1.24
N ASN A 147 1.51 0.47 -1.93
CA ASN A 147 2.84 0.23 -2.45
C ASN A 147 2.94 0.92 -3.82
N ILE A 148 3.63 2.05 -3.86
CA ILE A 148 3.69 2.94 -5.01
C ILE A 148 5.08 2.84 -5.63
N SER A 149 5.15 2.39 -6.88
CA SER A 149 6.37 2.41 -7.68
C SER A 149 6.32 3.59 -8.64
N ILE A 150 7.28 4.50 -8.54
CA ILE A 150 7.44 5.65 -9.43
C ILE A 150 8.67 5.43 -10.29
N ARG A 151 8.51 5.46 -11.61
CA ARG A 151 9.64 5.51 -12.52
C ARG A 151 10.15 6.94 -12.56
N SER A 152 11.43 7.10 -12.30
CA SER A 152 12.16 8.35 -12.51
C SER A 152 13.31 8.12 -13.49
N ARG A 153 13.61 9.14 -14.30
CA ARG A 153 14.70 9.11 -15.25
C ARG A 153 15.89 9.84 -14.66
N VAL A 154 16.90 9.10 -14.23
CA VAL A 154 18.13 9.69 -13.71
C VAL A 154 19.23 9.54 -14.76
N PHE A 155 20.00 10.60 -14.99
CA PHE A 155 21.19 10.51 -15.83
C PHE A 155 22.39 10.13 -14.97
N ARG A 156 23.04 9.00 -15.29
CA ARG A 156 24.37 8.70 -14.76
C ARG A 156 25.42 9.03 -15.81
N THR A 157 26.43 9.77 -15.41
CA THR A 157 27.58 10.05 -16.26
C THR A 157 28.54 8.86 -16.23
N ILE A 158 28.62 8.10 -17.32
CA ILE A 158 29.61 7.02 -17.50
C ILE A 158 30.58 7.50 -18.57
N HIS A 159 31.88 7.55 -18.26
CA HIS A 159 32.91 8.08 -19.16
C HIS A 159 32.62 9.49 -19.73
N ASN A 160 32.11 10.41 -18.90
CA ASN A 160 31.68 11.76 -19.30
C ASN A 160 30.50 11.80 -20.31
N ILE A 161 29.81 10.68 -20.52
CA ILE A 161 28.61 10.60 -21.35
C ILE A 161 27.40 10.39 -20.43
N PRO A 162 26.38 11.26 -20.47
CA PRO A 162 25.17 11.05 -19.70
C PRO A 162 24.37 9.89 -20.29
N HIS A 163 24.25 8.80 -19.54
CA HIS A 163 23.41 7.67 -19.86
C HIS A 163 22.11 7.75 -19.07
N PRO A 164 20.94 7.70 -19.73
CA PRO A 164 19.67 7.61 -19.03
C PRO A 164 19.57 6.25 -18.34
N ILE A 165 19.43 6.26 -17.03
CA ILE A 165 19.09 5.09 -16.23
C ILE A 165 17.67 5.30 -15.72
N GLN A 166 16.80 4.32 -16.00
CA GLN A 166 15.50 4.29 -15.37
C GLN A 166 15.68 3.71 -13.97
N LEU A 167 15.39 4.52 -12.96
CA LEU A 167 15.29 4.07 -11.58
C LEU A 167 13.81 3.98 -11.23
N ALA A 168 13.43 2.92 -10.53
CA ALA A 168 12.12 2.83 -9.91
C ALA A 168 12.32 3.11 -8.43
N CYS A 169 11.75 4.19 -7.93
CA CYS A 169 11.67 4.48 -6.50
C CYS A 169 10.40 3.82 -5.96
N GLN A 170 10.52 3.13 -4.84
CA GLN A 170 9.39 2.53 -4.15
C GLN A 170 9.01 3.39 -2.95
N PHE A 171 7.71 3.54 -2.73
CA PHE A 171 7.16 4.25 -1.57
C PHE A 171 6.02 3.44 -0.96
N PHE A 172 5.93 3.47 0.37
CA PHE A 172 4.71 3.11 1.08
C PHE A 172 3.96 4.39 1.44
N LEU A 173 2.66 4.37 1.21
CA LEU A 173 1.73 5.37 1.73
C LEU A 173 0.75 4.66 2.66
N PHE A 174 0.70 5.08 3.91
CA PHE A 174 -0.23 4.58 4.93
C PHE A 174 -1.33 5.60 5.16
N VAL A 175 -2.54 5.12 5.36
CA VAL A 175 -3.70 5.91 5.76
C VAL A 175 -4.68 5.02 6.50
N HIS A 176 -5.33 5.53 7.55
CA HIS A 176 -6.43 4.79 8.15
C HIS A 176 -7.65 4.79 7.22
N ARG A 177 -8.36 3.66 7.18
CA ARG A 177 -9.60 3.54 6.44
C ARG A 177 -10.67 4.52 6.94
N SER A 178 -10.74 4.73 8.26
CA SER A 178 -11.60 5.73 8.89
C SER A 178 -11.36 7.12 8.31
N SER A 179 -10.10 7.54 8.17
CA SER A 179 -9.73 8.83 7.59
C SER A 179 -10.10 8.95 6.10
N LEU A 180 -9.96 7.87 5.31
CA LEU A 180 -10.46 7.82 3.94
C LEU A 180 -11.99 7.96 3.89
N ALA A 181 -12.71 7.31 4.80
CA ALA A 181 -14.16 7.45 4.90
C ALA A 181 -14.58 8.87 5.32
N GLU A 182 -13.84 9.47 6.26
CA GLU A 182 -14.10 10.83 6.76
C GLU A 182 -13.91 11.89 5.67
N CYS A 183 -13.00 11.68 4.72
CA CYS A 183 -12.84 12.56 3.56
C CYS A 183 -14.16 12.79 2.81
N LEU A 184 -15.06 11.80 2.75
CA LEU A 184 -16.37 11.95 2.11
C LEU A 184 -17.27 12.97 2.81
N ASN A 185 -17.17 13.08 4.13
CA ASN A 185 -17.93 14.05 4.92
C ASN A 185 -17.24 15.42 4.91
N ARG A 186 -15.92 15.43 5.13
CA ARG A 186 -15.13 16.67 5.22
C ARG A 186 -15.06 17.43 3.90
N LEU A 187 -15.09 16.73 2.77
CA LEU A 187 -14.91 17.28 1.42
C LEU A 187 -16.16 17.08 0.55
N GLU A 188 -17.35 17.14 1.16
CA GLU A 188 -18.65 16.90 0.51
C GLU A 188 -18.88 17.79 -0.73
N ASN A 189 -18.29 18.99 -0.76
CA ASN A 189 -18.40 19.95 -1.85
C ASN A 189 -17.64 19.53 -3.12
N PHE A 190 -16.79 18.51 -3.05
CA PHE A 190 -16.10 17.92 -4.21
C PHE A 190 -16.80 16.66 -4.74
N ILE A 191 -17.86 16.20 -4.06
CA ILE A 191 -18.66 15.06 -4.49
C ILE A 191 -19.57 15.45 -5.64
N SER A 192 -19.56 14.65 -6.71
CA SER A 192 -20.45 14.81 -7.85
C SER A 192 -20.93 13.46 -8.37
N TYR A 193 -22.25 13.27 -8.41
CA TYR A 193 -22.87 12.07 -8.98
C TYR A 193 -23.23 12.21 -10.47
N HIS A 194 -23.22 13.42 -11.02
CA HIS A 194 -23.71 13.72 -12.36
C HIS A 194 -22.60 14.20 -13.30
N ASP A 195 -21.62 14.94 -12.78
CA ASP A 195 -20.47 15.47 -13.50
C ASP A 195 -19.19 14.73 -13.11
N ASP A 196 -18.12 14.91 -13.89
CA ASP A 196 -16.80 14.39 -13.53
C ASP A 196 -16.26 15.18 -12.31
N PRO A 197 -16.07 14.54 -11.14
CA PRO A 197 -15.61 15.25 -9.95
C PRO A 197 -14.19 15.78 -10.15
N ARG A 198 -13.96 17.02 -9.72
CA ARG A 198 -12.59 17.57 -9.64
C ARG A 198 -11.81 16.85 -8.54
N PRO A 199 -10.57 16.42 -8.80
CA PRO A 199 -9.71 15.87 -7.76
C PRO A 199 -9.44 16.91 -6.66
N VAL A 200 -9.48 16.47 -5.39
CA VAL A 200 -9.02 17.26 -4.25
C VAL A 200 -7.50 17.20 -4.20
N PRO A 201 -6.78 18.34 -4.20
CA PRO A 201 -5.31 18.37 -4.11
C PRO A 201 -4.77 17.64 -2.87
N TYR A 202 -3.60 17.00 -2.99
CA TYR A 202 -3.01 16.22 -1.90
C TYR A 202 -2.86 17.00 -0.59
N ASP A 203 -2.42 18.25 -0.67
CA ASP A 203 -2.25 19.12 0.49
C ASP A 203 -3.55 19.37 1.27
N ASP A 204 -4.70 19.31 0.61
CA ASP A 204 -6.01 19.54 1.23
C ASP A 204 -6.58 18.29 1.91
N TRP A 205 -6.19 17.08 1.45
CA TRP A 205 -6.76 15.83 1.97
C TRP A 205 -5.78 14.93 2.71
N GLY A 206 -4.55 14.77 2.23
CA GLY A 206 -3.65 13.68 2.60
C GLY A 206 -2.56 14.06 3.59
N LYS A 207 -2.08 15.30 3.57
CA LYS A 207 -0.93 15.76 4.37
C LYS A 207 -1.00 15.37 5.85
N ASP A 208 -2.17 15.51 6.46
CA ASP A 208 -2.36 15.30 7.90
C ASP A 208 -2.83 13.87 8.25
N ILE A 209 -3.38 13.11 7.30
CA ILE A 209 -3.93 11.77 7.55
C ILE A 209 -3.12 10.64 6.92
N CYS A 210 -2.07 10.97 6.17
CA CYS A 210 -1.21 10.01 5.51
C CYS A 210 0.19 9.98 6.11
N ARG A 211 0.86 8.82 6.04
CA ARG A 211 2.29 8.69 6.26
C ARG A 211 2.94 8.14 5.00
N TRP A 212 3.94 8.84 4.49
CA TRP A 212 4.80 8.30 3.43
C TRP A 212 6.10 7.77 4.01
N ILE A 213 6.58 6.63 3.49
CA ILE A 213 7.87 6.03 3.84
C ILE A 213 8.57 5.61 2.55
N PRO A 214 9.84 5.97 2.33
CA PRO A 214 10.65 5.35 1.27
C PRO A 214 10.70 3.83 1.46
N ALA A 215 10.27 3.09 0.45
CA ALA A 215 10.19 1.63 0.48
C ALA A 215 11.38 0.96 -0.21
N ASP A 216 12.36 1.74 -0.70
CA ASP A 216 13.59 1.22 -1.27
C ASP A 216 14.36 0.44 -0.19
N GLY A 217 14.51 -0.87 -0.39
CA GLY A 217 15.15 -1.75 0.58
C GLY A 217 14.21 -2.43 1.57
N TYR A 218 12.89 -2.25 1.43
CA TYR A 218 11.89 -3.07 2.13
C TYR A 218 11.24 -4.05 1.17
N SER A 219 10.95 -5.26 1.66
CA SER A 219 10.19 -6.22 0.86
C SER A 219 8.79 -5.65 0.58
N SER A 220 8.26 -5.80 -0.63
CA SER A 220 6.87 -5.44 -0.97
C SER A 220 6.00 -6.67 -1.28
N GLN A 221 6.60 -7.85 -1.38
CA GLN A 221 5.99 -9.03 -2.03
C GLN A 221 5.03 -9.85 -1.17
N TRP A 222 4.78 -9.45 0.09
CA TRP A 222 3.96 -10.25 1.00
C TRP A 222 2.63 -9.58 1.33
N ILE A 223 1.54 -10.32 1.12
CA ILE A 223 0.16 -9.88 1.35
C ILE A 223 -0.24 -9.81 2.82
N THR A 224 0.51 -10.47 3.71
CA THR A 224 0.19 -10.65 5.14
C THR A 224 0.89 -9.64 6.05
N LYS A 225 1.30 -8.49 5.51
CA LYS A 225 2.04 -7.46 6.27
C LYS A 225 1.16 -6.62 7.17
N THR A 226 -0.16 -6.67 7.01
CA THR A 226 -1.10 -5.87 7.78
C THR A 226 -2.07 -6.73 8.57
N SER A 227 -2.45 -6.22 9.74
CA SER A 227 -3.57 -6.72 10.52
C SER A 227 -4.20 -5.54 11.26
N GLY A 228 -5.30 -5.01 10.73
CA GLY A 228 -5.95 -3.85 11.34
C GLY A 228 -5.07 -2.62 11.27
N GLN A 229 -4.75 -2.06 12.43
CA GLN A 229 -4.01 -0.80 12.59
C GLN A 229 -2.49 -0.96 12.50
N LYS A 230 -2.01 -2.18 12.25
CA LYS A 230 -0.61 -2.57 12.39
C LYS A 230 -0.02 -3.01 11.06
N CYS A 231 1.26 -2.70 10.86
CA CYS A 231 2.07 -3.15 9.73
C CYS A 231 3.40 -3.75 10.20
N VAL A 232 3.92 -4.74 9.47
CA VAL A 232 5.32 -5.15 9.57
C VAL A 232 6.07 -4.79 8.31
N LEU A 233 7.12 -3.99 8.49
CA LEU A 233 8.11 -3.68 7.49
C LEU A 233 9.37 -4.50 7.80
N PHE A 234 9.92 -5.15 6.79
CA PHE A 234 11.17 -5.87 6.94
C PHE A 234 12.06 -5.62 5.73
N PRO A 235 13.37 -5.52 5.95
CA PRO A 235 14.31 -5.27 4.87
C PRO A 235 14.18 -6.32 3.78
N ASP A 236 14.26 -5.89 2.53
CA ASP A 236 14.32 -6.79 1.41
C ASP A 236 15.67 -7.51 1.44
N THR A 237 15.65 -8.81 1.68
CA THR A 237 16.88 -9.62 1.81
C THR A 237 17.53 -9.90 0.45
N VAL A 238 17.30 -9.05 -0.56
CA VAL A 238 17.73 -9.29 -1.94
C VAL A 238 19.25 -9.36 -2.00
N HIS A 239 19.72 -10.59 -2.24
CA HIS A 239 21.03 -10.94 -2.76
C HIS A 239 22.25 -10.69 -1.87
N PHE A 240 22.26 -11.24 -0.65
CA PHE A 240 23.50 -11.89 -0.20
C PHE A 240 23.68 -13.16 -1.05
N ASP A 241 24.41 -13.01 -2.15
CA ASP A 241 25.03 -14.05 -2.99
C ASP A 241 24.22 -15.33 -3.26
N ARG A 242 23.38 -15.30 -4.30
CA ARG A 242 23.23 -16.49 -5.15
C ARG A 242 24.47 -16.60 -6.04
N GLY A 243 25.56 -17.05 -5.43
CA GLY A 243 26.63 -17.76 -6.10
C GLY A 243 27.92 -16.97 -6.30
N VAL A 244 28.81 -17.04 -5.31
CA VAL A 244 30.22 -17.38 -5.59
C VAL A 244 30.71 -18.23 -4.41
N ASP A 245 30.98 -19.52 -4.66
CA ASP A 245 32.00 -20.22 -3.89
C ASP A 245 33.28 -19.37 -4.00
N GLU A 246 33.64 -18.64 -2.95
CA GLU A 246 34.93 -17.97 -2.86
C GLU A 246 36.04 -19.01 -3.07
N PRO A 247 36.98 -18.74 -3.99
CA PRO A 247 38.28 -18.39 -3.46
C PRO A 247 38.79 -17.06 -4.02
N GLN A 248 39.00 -16.13 -3.08
CA GLN A 248 39.99 -15.05 -3.06
C GLN A 248 40.25 -14.29 -4.37
N GLY A 249 39.85 -13.01 -4.42
CA GLY A 249 40.45 -12.09 -5.38
C GLY A 249 39.83 -10.71 -5.47
N GLN A 250 40.41 -9.77 -4.72
CA GLN A 250 40.39 -8.31 -4.95
C GLN A 250 39.10 -7.53 -4.64
N ARG A 251 39.17 -6.90 -3.46
CA ARG A 251 38.45 -5.68 -3.08
C ARG A 251 38.56 -4.60 -4.16
N MET A 252 37.41 -4.11 -4.62
CA MET A 252 37.28 -2.74 -5.12
C MET A 252 36.25 -2.02 -4.26
N ASN A 253 36.74 -1.01 -3.55
CA ASN A 253 35.96 0.02 -2.89
C ASN A 253 35.37 0.92 -3.98
N ASP A 254 34.05 1.00 -4.08
CA ASP A 254 33.37 2.21 -4.53
C ASP A 254 32.32 2.56 -3.48
N GLY A 255 32.56 3.71 -2.84
CA GLY A 255 31.77 4.25 -1.75
C GLY A 255 30.49 4.88 -2.25
N ILE A 256 29.37 4.31 -1.84
CA ILE A 256 28.16 5.05 -1.51
C ILE A 256 27.90 4.70 -0.04
N GLU A 257 28.25 5.62 0.85
CA GLU A 257 27.93 5.52 2.28
C GLU A 257 26.41 5.69 2.45
N SER A 258 25.67 4.60 2.25
CA SER A 258 24.31 4.40 2.77
C SER A 258 24.41 3.48 3.98
N ARG A 259 25.23 3.87 4.97
CA ARG A 259 25.72 2.95 6.00
C ARG A 259 25.11 3.08 7.39
N ASP A 260 24.16 3.98 7.62
CA ASP A 260 23.67 4.27 8.97
C ASP A 260 22.16 4.08 9.22
N LEU A 261 21.36 3.47 8.32
CA LEU A 261 19.89 3.55 8.48
C LEU A 261 19.04 2.28 8.45
N ILE A 262 19.55 1.07 8.20
CA ILE A 262 18.68 -0.12 8.25
C ILE A 262 19.41 -1.33 8.82
N GLN A 263 19.32 -1.52 10.14
CA GLN A 263 19.63 -2.77 10.83
C GLN A 263 18.49 -3.11 11.81
N GLY A 264 17.40 -3.69 11.29
CA GLY A 264 16.30 -4.18 12.12
C GLY A 264 15.10 -4.61 11.28
N ASN A 265 14.29 -5.54 11.81
CA ASN A 265 12.91 -5.67 11.36
C ASN A 265 12.07 -4.65 12.12
N GLU A 266 11.07 -4.06 11.47
CA GLU A 266 10.32 -2.95 12.06
C GLU A 266 8.82 -3.30 12.09
N ALA A 267 8.24 -3.34 13.29
CA ALA A 267 6.79 -3.31 13.44
C ALA A 267 6.35 -1.85 13.63
N VAL A 268 5.34 -1.43 12.87
CA VAL A 268 4.76 -0.08 12.93
C VAL A 268 3.30 -0.21 13.35
N GLU A 269 2.96 0.38 14.49
CA GLU A 269 1.59 0.55 14.97
C GLU A 269 1.19 2.01 14.80
N ILE A 270 0.00 2.27 14.26
CA ILE A 270 -0.46 3.65 14.00
C ILE A 270 -1.52 3.98 15.05
N GLU A 271 -1.25 5.00 15.88
CA GLU A 271 -2.13 5.41 16.97
C GLU A 271 -3.21 6.38 16.50
N ASP A 272 -4.41 6.30 17.08
CA ASP A 272 -5.36 7.42 17.07
C ASP A 272 -5.53 7.95 18.49
N GLU A 273 -5.61 9.27 18.63
CA GLU A 273 -5.81 10.00 19.89
C GLU A 273 -7.22 9.75 20.46
N ASP A 274 -7.46 8.61 21.12
CA ASP A 274 -8.63 8.41 21.98
C ASP A 274 -8.15 8.03 23.39
N GLU A 275 -8.30 8.98 24.32
CA GLU A 275 -8.01 8.86 25.76
C GLU A 275 -8.88 7.77 26.41
N ASP A 276 -8.26 6.77 27.06
CA ASP A 276 -8.56 6.32 28.42
C ASP A 276 -7.83 5.01 28.79
N GLU A 277 -7.19 5.03 29.96
CA GLU A 277 -6.75 3.94 30.86
C GLU A 277 -5.23 3.70 31.04
N ASP A 278 -4.76 4.16 32.20
CA ASP A 278 -3.52 3.83 32.90
C ASP A 278 -3.25 2.31 32.95
N TRP A 279 -2.08 1.84 32.51
CA TRP A 279 -1.18 0.85 33.17
C TRP A 279 -0.01 0.50 32.20
N VAL A 280 1.05 1.32 32.13
CA VAL A 280 2.26 0.98 31.35
C VAL A 280 3.50 0.93 32.24
N ASP A 281 4.21 -0.20 32.18
CA ASP A 281 5.54 -0.43 32.75
C ASP A 281 6.57 0.33 31.90
N GLU A 282 7.26 1.30 32.50
CA GLU A 282 8.06 2.37 31.84
C GLU A 282 9.35 1.91 31.13
N SER A 283 9.53 0.64 30.75
CA SER A 283 10.85 0.16 30.28
C SER A 283 11.05 0.09 28.76
N ASP A 284 10.02 0.27 27.94
CA ASP A 284 10.16 0.34 26.49
C ASP A 284 9.84 1.77 26.03
N GLU A 285 10.87 2.61 25.88
CA GLU A 285 10.73 4.00 25.41
C GLU A 285 10.05 4.04 24.04
N GLU A 286 8.77 4.38 24.07
CA GLU A 286 7.89 4.46 22.92
C GLU A 286 8.20 5.72 22.09
N MET A 287 8.81 5.53 20.92
CA MET A 287 9.13 6.65 20.03
C MET A 287 7.92 6.97 19.14
N ILE A 288 7.06 7.89 19.60
CA ILE A 288 6.01 8.48 18.76
C ILE A 288 6.69 9.36 17.70
N ALA A 289 6.68 8.90 16.45
CA ALA A 289 7.30 9.60 15.34
C ALA A 289 6.34 10.63 14.71
N ASN A 290 6.26 11.82 15.33
CA ASN A 290 5.40 12.92 14.86
C ASN A 290 6.08 13.91 13.90
N GLN A 291 7.35 13.69 13.54
CA GLN A 291 8.05 14.60 12.64
C GLN A 291 7.61 14.36 11.19
N GLY A 292 7.26 15.45 10.50
CA GLY A 292 7.04 15.41 9.06
C GLY A 292 8.37 15.11 8.37
N GLN A 293 8.48 13.94 7.75
CA GLN A 293 9.65 13.57 6.95
C GLN A 293 9.42 14.00 5.51
N LYS A 294 10.39 14.71 4.93
CA LYS A 294 10.41 14.97 3.49
C LYS A 294 10.66 13.62 2.78
N LEU A 295 9.77 13.26 1.86
CA LEU A 295 9.76 11.92 1.26
C LEU A 295 10.87 11.71 0.22
N ASP A 296 11.16 12.76 -0.55
CA ASP A 296 12.05 12.72 -1.71
C ASP A 296 13.12 13.79 -1.54
N ASP A 297 14.13 13.48 -0.74
CA ASP A 297 15.23 14.40 -0.42
C ASP A 297 15.98 14.89 -1.66
N TYR A 298 15.96 14.10 -2.73
CA TYR A 298 16.66 14.38 -3.98
C TYR A 298 15.76 15.06 -5.03
N GLY A 299 14.45 15.18 -4.80
CA GLY A 299 13.50 15.76 -5.75
C GLY A 299 13.43 15.01 -7.07
N LEU A 300 13.58 13.68 -7.05
CA LEU A 300 13.63 12.83 -8.25
C LEU A 300 12.25 12.41 -8.77
N CYS A 301 11.25 12.39 -7.90
CA CYS A 301 9.92 11.85 -8.18
C CYS A 301 8.83 12.92 -8.11
N PHE A 302 8.87 13.79 -7.10
CA PHE A 302 7.81 14.76 -6.83
C PHE A 302 8.22 16.19 -7.13
N SER A 303 7.29 16.95 -7.71
CA SER A 303 7.50 18.35 -8.09
C SER A 303 7.64 19.28 -6.87
N ASP A 304 6.89 18.98 -5.81
CA ASP A 304 6.89 19.69 -4.54
C ASP A 304 7.34 18.78 -3.39
N ASP A 305 7.73 19.40 -2.27
CA ASP A 305 8.05 18.65 -1.05
C ASP A 305 6.79 17.93 -0.52
N VAL A 306 6.81 16.60 -0.55
CA VAL A 306 5.73 15.77 -0.01
C VAL A 306 6.01 15.43 1.45
N TYR A 307 5.01 15.69 2.30
CA TYR A 307 5.03 15.37 3.72
C TYR A 307 3.83 14.50 4.07
N GLY A 308 4.05 13.51 4.94
CA GLY A 308 2.99 12.81 5.66
C GLY A 308 3.15 13.03 7.16
N ARG A 309 2.05 13.24 7.88
CA ARG A 309 2.03 13.54 9.32
C ARG A 309 1.23 12.57 10.16
N LEU A 310 0.68 11.50 9.57
CA LEU A 310 -0.01 10.46 10.34
C LEU A 310 0.92 9.89 11.42
N PRO A 311 0.60 10.07 12.72
CA PRO A 311 1.41 9.58 13.85
C PRO A 311 1.60 8.07 13.81
N PHE A 312 2.73 7.57 14.32
CA PHE A 312 2.88 6.12 14.51
C PHE A 312 3.86 5.80 15.64
N LYS A 313 3.62 4.65 16.26
CA LYS A 313 4.48 3.93 17.18
C LYS A 313 5.35 2.94 16.41
N LYS A 314 6.66 3.00 16.66
CA LYS A 314 7.62 2.03 16.12
C LYS A 314 8.02 1.04 17.21
N SER A 315 8.01 -0.25 16.88
CA SER A 315 8.55 -1.32 17.71
C SER A 315 9.56 -2.13 16.91
N GLU A 316 10.72 -2.39 17.51
CA GLU A 316 11.76 -3.27 16.97
C GLU A 316 11.94 -4.46 17.93
N PRO A 317 11.95 -5.70 17.43
CA PRO A 317 12.17 -6.86 18.27
C PRO A 317 13.63 -6.91 18.72
N VAL A 318 13.85 -7.25 20.00
CA VAL A 318 15.18 -7.55 20.53
C VAL A 318 15.19 -9.01 20.99
N PRO A 319 15.95 -9.91 20.34
CA PRO A 319 17.02 -9.65 19.36
C PRO A 319 16.54 -9.42 17.91
N ASN A 320 17.42 -8.88 17.06
CA ASN A 320 17.18 -8.75 15.62
C ASN A 320 17.15 -10.13 14.94
N PHE A 321 16.03 -10.45 14.28
CA PHE A 321 15.88 -11.65 13.46
C PHE A 321 15.93 -11.33 11.97
N THR A 322 16.16 -12.33 11.13
CA THR A 322 16.01 -12.21 9.67
C THR A 322 14.92 -13.16 9.19
N TYR A 323 13.84 -12.61 8.65
CA TYR A 323 12.71 -13.38 8.15
C TYR A 323 12.63 -13.27 6.62
N TRP A 324 12.12 -14.31 5.97
CA TRP A 324 11.83 -14.28 4.53
C TRP A 324 10.41 -13.80 4.26
N GLY A 325 9.51 -14.01 5.22
CA GLY A 325 8.14 -13.53 5.22
C GLY A 325 7.62 -13.41 6.64
N VAL A 326 6.57 -12.61 6.83
CA VAL A 326 5.96 -12.35 8.13
C VAL A 326 4.46 -12.55 8.03
N LEU A 327 3.88 -13.18 9.06
CA LEU A 327 2.45 -13.28 9.29
C LEU A 327 2.14 -12.57 10.62
N MET A 328 0.99 -11.93 10.72
CA MET A 328 0.50 -11.34 11.96
C MET A 328 -0.87 -11.94 12.28
N ASP A 329 -1.10 -12.32 13.54
CA ASP A 329 -2.41 -12.72 14.06
C ASP A 329 -2.83 -11.83 15.25
N GLU A 330 -3.98 -12.12 15.88
CA GLU A 330 -4.53 -11.34 17.00
C GLU A 330 -3.67 -11.30 18.28
N GLN A 331 -2.59 -12.07 18.34
CA GLN A 331 -1.77 -12.26 19.54
C GLN A 331 -0.27 -12.15 19.30
N ARG A 332 0.19 -12.24 18.05
CA ARG A 332 1.63 -12.39 17.76
C ARG A 332 2.00 -12.08 16.31
N VAL A 333 3.29 -11.88 16.13
CA VAL A 333 3.96 -11.83 14.82
C VAL A 333 4.73 -13.13 14.63
N LEU A 334 4.50 -13.79 13.51
CA LEU A 334 5.15 -15.05 13.13
C LEU A 334 6.09 -14.77 11.95
N GLY A 335 7.38 -14.81 12.24
CA GLY A 335 8.41 -14.80 11.22
C GLY A 335 8.56 -16.18 10.58
N THR A 336 8.65 -16.22 9.25
CA THR A 336 8.94 -17.44 8.49
C THR A 336 10.38 -17.40 7.99
N HIS A 337 11.07 -18.53 8.16
CA HIS A 337 12.38 -18.77 7.57
C HIS A 337 12.28 -20.02 6.70
N VAL A 338 12.79 -19.97 5.48
CA VAL A 338 12.83 -21.13 4.60
C VAL A 338 14.25 -21.67 4.65
N SER A 339 14.45 -22.78 5.35
CA SER A 339 15.71 -23.52 5.35
C SER A 339 15.46 -24.87 4.67
N GLY A 340 15.57 -24.92 3.35
CA GLY A 340 15.11 -26.06 2.55
C GLY A 340 13.59 -26.05 2.35
N CYS A 341 12.94 -27.21 2.18
CA CYS A 341 11.47 -27.32 2.02
C CYS A 341 10.69 -27.26 3.35
N GLU A 342 11.33 -26.87 4.46
CA GLU A 342 10.70 -26.79 5.78
C GLU A 342 10.45 -25.32 6.17
N ILE A 343 9.22 -25.06 6.62
CA ILE A 343 8.81 -23.77 7.19
C ILE A 343 9.05 -23.85 8.69
N VAL A 344 9.99 -23.06 9.19
CA VAL A 344 10.26 -22.93 10.63
C VAL A 344 9.59 -21.66 11.15
N TYR A 345 8.82 -21.79 12.23
CA TYR A 345 8.15 -20.68 12.89
C TYR A 345 8.93 -20.29 14.14
N TYR A 346 9.18 -19.00 14.29
CA TYR A 346 9.61 -18.41 15.56
C TYR A 346 8.37 -17.77 16.19
N GLU A 347 7.94 -18.31 17.34
CA GLU A 347 6.89 -17.68 18.14
C GLU A 347 7.55 -16.64 19.05
N GLU A 348 7.30 -15.37 18.78
CA GLU A 348 7.51 -14.32 19.77
C GLU A 348 6.17 -13.79 20.25
N TYR A 349 6.01 -13.77 21.57
CA TYR A 349 5.04 -12.93 22.23
C TYR A 349 5.64 -11.53 22.24
N ILE A 350 5.32 -10.72 21.23
CA ILE A 350 5.57 -9.28 21.34
C ILE A 350 4.66 -8.81 22.47
N SER A 351 5.27 -8.62 23.64
CA SER A 351 4.60 -8.07 24.81
C SER A 351 4.53 -6.57 24.58
N LEU A 352 3.62 -6.13 23.70
CA LEU A 352 3.27 -4.72 23.65
C LEU A 352 2.54 -4.44 24.96
N ALA A 353 3.13 -3.63 25.83
CA ALA A 353 2.39 -3.04 26.94
C ALA A 353 1.35 -2.10 26.32
N TYR A 354 0.08 -2.31 26.66
CA TYR A 354 -1.07 -1.52 26.21
C TYR A 354 -1.48 -0.57 27.31
#